data_AF-E0MST5-F1
#
_entry.id   AF-E0MST5-F1
#
_cell.length_a   1.000
_cell.length_b   1.000
_cell.length_c   1.000
_cell.angle_alpha   90.00
_cell.angle_beta   90.00
_cell.angle_gamma   90.00
#
_symmetry.space_group_name_H-M   'P 1'
#
loop_
_entity.id
_entity.type
_entity.pdbx_description
1 polymer ?
#
loop_
_entity_poly.entity_id
_entity_poly.type
_entity_poly.pdbx_seq_one_letter_code
_entity_poly.pdbx_strand_id
1 'polypeptide(L)'
;MLHAYAEGVMNRADHHAGQVKGIALALLGGIIWRGKPDTIKIKQYDGNLANVLWVEIGTKEYAFAYNHDTEEIEIRDRTQSGTMLHSFTNQTSPAQVEAVFRSL
;
A
#
# COMPACT_ATOMS: atom_id res chain seq x y z
N MET A 1 -3.11 -7.19 -14.74
CA MET A 1 -2.02 -6.75 -13.85
C MET A 1 -2.53 -6.37 -12.45
N LEU A 2 -3.48 -5.44 -12.32
CA LEU A 2 -4.04 -5.04 -11.01
C LEU A 2 -4.68 -6.20 -10.23
N HIS A 3 -5.48 -7.05 -10.90
CA HIS A 3 -6.10 -8.23 -10.28
C HIS A 3 -5.05 -9.18 -9.69
N ALA A 4 -4.04 -9.57 -10.48
CA ALA A 4 -2.97 -10.46 -10.03
C ALA A 4 -2.13 -9.85 -8.89
N TYR A 5 -1.97 -8.53 -8.87
CA TYR A 5 -1.34 -7.84 -7.74
C TYR A 5 -2.19 -7.91 -6.48
N ALA A 6 -3.50 -7.63 -6.59
CA ALA A 6 -4.43 -7.75 -5.48
C ALA A 6 -4.46 -9.18 -4.92
N GLU A 7 -4.53 -10.20 -5.78
CA GLU A 7 -4.41 -11.62 -5.37
C GLU A 7 -3.09 -11.88 -4.65
N GLY A 8 -1.97 -11.39 -5.18
CA GLY A 8 -0.67 -11.52 -4.53
C GLY A 8 -0.61 -10.87 -3.15
N VAL A 9 -1.18 -9.67 -2.99
CA VAL A 9 -1.26 -8.98 -1.69
C VAL A 9 -2.11 -9.78 -0.71
N MET A 10 -3.28 -10.25 -1.13
CA MET A 10 -4.21 -10.98 -0.27
C MET A 10 -3.67 -12.35 0.16
N ASN A 11 -3.07 -13.11 -0.76
CA ASN A 11 -2.45 -14.40 -0.43
C ASN A 11 -1.34 -14.24 0.63
N ARG A 12 -0.55 -13.16 0.56
CA ARG A 12 0.50 -12.91 1.56
C ARG A 12 -0.05 -12.45 2.90
N ALA A 13 -1.08 -11.60 2.89
CA ALA A 13 -1.75 -11.19 4.12
C ALA A 13 -2.32 -12.40 4.86
N ASP A 14 -2.83 -13.40 4.13
CA ASP A 14 -3.34 -14.65 4.70
C ASP A 14 -2.26 -15.55 5.33
N HIS A 15 -1.03 -15.51 4.83
CA HIS A 15 0.06 -16.36 5.34
C HIS A 15 0.95 -15.70 6.40
N HIS A 16 1.17 -14.39 6.31
CA HIS A 16 2.23 -13.72 7.08
C HIS A 16 1.85 -12.36 7.69
N ALA A 17 0.71 -11.78 7.35
CA ALA A 17 0.36 -10.42 7.76
C ALA A 17 -1.13 -10.28 8.11
N GLY A 18 -1.58 -11.09 9.09
CA GLY A 18 -2.97 -11.14 9.51
C GLY A 18 -3.53 -9.79 9.98
N GLN A 19 -2.67 -8.89 10.48
CA GLN A 19 -3.05 -7.55 10.94
C GLN A 19 -3.41 -6.57 9.83
N VAL A 20 -3.23 -6.90 8.54
CA VAL A 20 -3.47 -5.95 7.44
C VAL A 20 -4.36 -6.48 6.30
N LYS A 21 -4.94 -7.69 6.44
CA LYS A 21 -5.75 -8.31 5.38
C LYS A 21 -6.93 -7.44 4.92
N GLY A 22 -7.75 -6.97 5.85
CA GLY A 22 -8.94 -6.17 5.54
C GLY A 22 -8.56 -4.79 5.03
N ILE A 23 -7.56 -4.16 5.66
CA ILE A 23 -7.14 -2.81 5.30
C ILE A 23 -6.45 -2.75 3.93
N ALA A 24 -5.77 -3.82 3.52
CA ALA A 24 -5.14 -3.91 2.20
C ALA A 24 -6.15 -3.71 1.07
N LEU A 25 -7.37 -4.24 1.19
CA LEU A 25 -8.43 -4.04 0.19
C LEU A 25 -8.89 -2.57 0.11
N ALA A 26 -9.02 -1.90 1.27
CA ALA A 26 -9.36 -0.48 1.30
C ALA A 26 -8.25 0.38 0.68
N LEU A 27 -6.99 0.06 0.98
CA LEU A 27 -5.83 0.74 0.40
C LEU A 27 -5.76 0.54 -1.12
N LEU A 28 -6.01 -0.67 -1.61
CA LEU A 28 -6.10 -0.95 -3.05
C LEU A 28 -7.19 -0.09 -3.71
N GLY A 29 -8.37 0.01 -3.09
CA GLY A 29 -9.44 0.90 -3.55
C GLY A 29 -9.02 2.36 -3.61
N GLY A 30 -8.31 2.85 -2.57
CA GLY A 30 -7.78 4.20 -2.53
C GLY A 30 -6.74 4.48 -3.62
N ILE A 31 -5.81 3.53 -3.85
CA ILE A 31 -4.79 3.62 -4.92
C ILE A 31 -5.47 3.70 -6.29
N ILE A 32 -6.48 2.88 -6.55
CA ILE A 32 -7.22 2.90 -7.82
C ILE A 32 -8.00 4.21 -7.99
N TRP A 33 -8.59 4.73 -6.92
CA TRP A 33 -9.39 5.95 -6.97
C TRP A 33 -8.54 7.20 -7.22
N ARG A 34 -7.41 7.33 -6.51
CA ARG A 34 -6.61 8.57 -6.49
C ARG A 34 -5.30 8.50 -7.26
N GLY A 35 -4.84 7.29 -7.57
CA GLY A 35 -3.64 7.07 -8.36
C GLY A 35 -3.83 7.51 -9.80
N LYS A 36 -2.83 8.18 -10.33
CA LYS A 36 -2.77 8.53 -11.75
C LYS A 36 -2.62 7.25 -12.58
N PRO A 37 -3.43 7.08 -13.66
CA PRO A 37 -3.30 5.94 -14.55
C PRO A 37 -1.87 5.72 -15.05
N ASP A 38 -1.49 4.46 -15.22
CA ASP A 38 -0.18 4.01 -15.72
C ASP A 38 1.05 4.38 -14.87
N THR A 39 0.86 4.94 -13.67
CA THR A 39 1.96 5.29 -12.76
C THR A 39 2.23 4.21 -11.70
N ILE A 40 1.33 3.22 -11.59
CA ILE A 40 1.48 2.12 -10.63
C ILE A 40 2.68 1.26 -11.04
N LYS A 41 3.71 1.25 -10.21
CA LYS A 41 4.90 0.40 -10.36
C LYS A 41 5.00 -0.52 -9.17
N ILE A 42 5.27 -1.79 -9.41
CA ILE A 42 5.45 -2.79 -8.36
C ILE A 42 6.84 -3.37 -8.56
N LYS A 43 7.70 -3.29 -7.54
CA LYS A 43 9.04 -3.90 -7.57
C LYS A 43 9.13 -5.00 -6.52
N GLN A 44 9.65 -6.14 -6.93
CA GLN A 44 10.08 -7.22 -6.05
C GLN A 44 11.59 -7.11 -5.85
N TYR A 45 12.09 -7.45 -4.66
CA TYR A 45 13.53 -7.43 -4.38
C TYR A 45 14.04 -8.86 -4.22
N ASP A 46 14.97 -9.26 -5.09
CA ASP A 46 15.77 -10.50 -4.97
C ASP A 46 14.97 -11.80 -4.73
N GLY A 47 13.88 -11.99 -5.50
CA GLY A 47 13.01 -13.16 -5.36
C GLY A 47 12.19 -13.21 -4.05
N ASN A 48 12.41 -12.25 -3.15
CA ASN A 48 11.74 -12.12 -1.85
C ASN A 48 10.78 -10.92 -1.82
N LEU A 49 9.75 -11.09 -0.99
CA LEU A 49 8.45 -10.43 -1.10
C LEU A 49 8.38 -9.04 -0.46
N ALA A 50 9.44 -8.24 -0.56
CA ALA A 50 9.37 -6.81 -0.23
C ALA A 50 8.67 -6.05 -1.37
N ASN A 51 7.37 -6.29 -1.55
CA ASN A 51 6.58 -5.64 -2.59
C ASN A 51 6.31 -4.20 -2.17
N VAL A 52 7.12 -3.29 -2.68
CA VAL A 52 6.80 -1.87 -2.61
C VAL A 52 6.00 -1.51 -3.86
N LEU A 53 4.87 -0.84 -3.66
CA LEU A 53 4.08 -0.26 -4.73
C LEU A 53 4.35 1.24 -4.75
N TRP A 54 4.67 1.77 -5.92
CA TRP A 54 4.74 3.21 -6.17
C TRP A 54 3.57 3.64 -7.01
N VAL A 55 3.03 4.82 -6.73
CA VAL A 55 1.96 5.44 -7.52
C VAL A 55 2.06 6.96 -7.39
N GLU A 56 1.76 7.66 -8.48
CA GLU A 56 1.59 9.12 -8.43
C GLU A 56 0.16 9.45 -7.98
N ILE A 57 0.01 10.27 -6.94
CA ILE A 57 -1.27 10.84 -6.51
C ILE A 57 -1.12 12.37 -6.54
N GLY A 58 -1.97 13.05 -7.32
CA GLY A 58 -1.79 14.47 -7.60
C GLY A 58 -0.46 14.73 -8.35
N THR A 59 0.44 15.52 -7.75
CA THR A 59 1.77 15.84 -8.32
C THR A 59 2.92 15.14 -7.58
N LYS A 60 2.61 14.18 -6.69
CA LYS A 60 3.59 13.53 -5.81
C LYS A 60 3.61 12.03 -6.05
N GLU A 61 4.79 11.42 -5.90
CA GLU A 61 4.96 9.97 -5.92
C GLU A 61 4.98 9.44 -4.48
N TYR A 62 4.23 8.38 -4.22
CA TYR A 62 4.13 7.74 -2.91
C TYR A 62 4.51 6.28 -3.01
N ALA A 63 5.18 5.77 -1.98
CA ALA A 63 5.52 4.37 -1.83
C ALA A 63 4.66 3.71 -0.76
N PHE A 64 4.04 2.58 -1.09
CA PHE A 64 3.27 1.73 -0.20
C PHE A 64 4.12 0.50 0.12
N ALA A 65 4.44 0.31 1.40
CA ALA A 65 5.33 -0.77 1.85
C ALA A 65 4.79 -1.42 3.12
N TYR A 66 4.96 -2.73 3.25
CA TYR A 66 4.71 -3.42 4.51
C TYR A 66 5.95 -3.31 5.41
N ASN A 67 5.76 -2.89 6.65
CA ASN A 67 6.79 -2.87 7.67
C ASN A 67 6.69 -4.14 8.51
N HIS A 68 7.74 -4.96 8.48
CA HIS A 68 7.78 -6.23 9.20
C HIS A 68 8.00 -6.09 10.72
N ASP A 69 8.53 -4.95 11.17
CA ASP A 69 8.78 -4.71 12.60
C ASP A 69 7.51 -4.27 13.32
N THR A 70 6.66 -3.50 12.63
CA THR A 70 5.40 -2.96 13.19
C THR A 70 4.16 -3.69 12.71
N GLU A 71 4.28 -4.55 11.71
CA GLU A 71 3.18 -5.26 11.05
C GLU A 71 2.13 -4.33 10.40
N GLU A 72 2.56 -3.17 9.91
CA GLU A 72 1.69 -2.16 9.31
C GLU A 72 1.97 -1.99 7.82
N ILE A 73 0.96 -1.54 7.05
CA ILE A 73 1.20 -0.99 5.72
C ILE A 73 1.45 0.51 5.88
N GLU A 74 2.55 1.01 5.33
CA GLU A 74 2.95 2.41 5.39
C GLU A 74 2.78 3.10 4.03
N ILE A 75 2.40 4.38 4.06
CA ILE A 75 2.57 5.32 2.95
C ILE A 75 3.80 6.17 3.25
N ARG A 76 4.75 6.20 2.31
CA ARG A 76 6.02 6.90 2.42
C ARG A 76 6.22 7.90 1.29
N ASP A 77 6.99 8.97 1.57
CA ASP A 77 7.39 9.96 0.55
C ASP A 77 8.37 9.35 -0.47
N ARG A 78 7.93 9.24 -1.74
CA ARG A 78 8.68 8.83 -2.95
C ARG A 78 9.36 7.46 -2.96
N THR A 79 9.93 6.99 -1.86
CA THR A 79 10.79 5.80 -1.83
C THR A 79 10.47 4.91 -0.64
N GLN A 80 10.86 3.64 -0.73
CA GLN A 80 10.73 2.70 0.40
C GLN A 80 11.46 3.19 1.64
N SER A 81 12.58 3.91 1.52
CA SER A 81 13.33 4.50 2.64
C SER A 81 12.91 5.94 2.97
N GLY A 82 11.87 6.45 2.30
CA GLY A 82 11.33 7.78 2.52
C GLY A 82 10.66 7.93 3.90
N THR A 83 10.35 9.16 4.27
CA THR A 83 9.64 9.45 5.53
C THR A 83 8.26 8.78 5.51
N MET A 84 7.94 8.06 6.58
CA MET A 84 6.59 7.52 6.80
C MET A 84 5.61 8.67 7.05
N LEU A 85 4.58 8.75 6.22
CA LEU A 85 3.53 9.76 6.29
C LEU A 85 2.31 9.23 7.04
N HIS A 86 1.93 7.98 6.76
CA HIS A 86 0.79 7.30 7.36
C HIS A 86 1.08 5.81 7.52
N SER A 87 0.43 5.16 8.48
CA SER A 87 0.46 3.71 8.65
C SER A 87 -0.93 3.15 8.91
N PHE A 88 -1.11 1.87 8.56
CA PHE A 88 -2.41 1.23 8.45
C PHE A 88 -2.39 -0.20 8.96
N THR A 89 -3.43 -0.54 9.70
CA THR A 89 -3.73 -1.89 10.20
C THR A 89 -5.21 -2.19 10.03
N ASN A 90 -5.64 -3.40 10.36
CA ASN A 90 -7.06 -3.77 10.37
C ASN A 90 -7.88 -3.01 11.42
N GLN A 91 -7.24 -2.32 12.37
CA GLN A 91 -7.90 -1.40 13.29
C GLN A 91 -8.21 -0.05 12.63
N THR A 92 -7.57 0.28 11.50
CA THR A 92 -7.92 1.46 10.71
C THR A 92 -9.23 1.23 9.97
N SER A 93 -10.17 2.16 10.12
CA SER A 93 -11.45 2.11 9.42
C SER A 93 -11.33 2.54 7.95
N PRO A 94 -12.20 2.05 7.05
CA PRO A 94 -12.25 2.52 5.66
C PRO A 94 -12.45 4.04 5.53
N ALA A 95 -13.22 4.66 6.44
CA ALA A 95 -13.41 6.11 6.46
C ALA A 95 -12.11 6.88 6.75
N GLN A 96 -11.25 6.35 7.62
CA GLN A 96 -9.93 6.94 7.87
C GLN A 96 -9.02 6.78 6.65
N VAL A 97 -9.05 5.63 5.97
CA VAL A 97 -8.33 5.43 4.70
C VAL A 97 -8.77 6.48 3.68
N GLU A 98 -10.08 6.62 3.48
CA GLU A 98 -10.62 7.61 2.56
C GLU A 98 -10.14 9.03 2.89
N ALA A 99 -10.20 9.42 4.16
CA ALA A 99 -9.75 10.73 4.62
C ALA A 99 -8.26 10.96 4.35
N VAL A 100 -7.41 9.95 4.59
CA VAL A 100 -5.98 10.04 4.25
C VAL A 100 -5.82 10.23 2.75
N PHE A 101 -6.43 9.40 1.92
CA PHE A 101 -6.33 9.54 0.46
C PHE A 101 -6.80 10.90 -0.03
N ARG A 102 -7.84 11.50 0.58
CA ARG A 102 -8.27 12.88 0.30
C ARG A 102 -7.18 13.93 0.53
N SER A 103 -6.33 13.72 1.51
CA SER A 103 -5.23 14.63 1.86
C SER A 103 -3.95 14.44 1.03
N LEU A 104 -3.84 13.34 0.29
CA LEU A 104 -2.67 13.01 -0.56
C LEU A 104 -2.67 13.76 -1.89
#